data_AF-A0A267MP88-F1
#
_entry.id   AF-A0A267MP88-F1
#
_cell.length_a   1.000
_cell.length_b   1.000
_cell.length_c   1.000
_cell.angle_alpha   90.00
_cell.angle_beta   90.00
_cell.angle_gamma   90.00
#
_symmetry.space_group_name_H-M   'P 1'
#
loop_
_entity.id
_entity.type
_entity.pdbx_description
1 polymer ?
#
loop_
_entity_poly.entity_id
_entity_poly.type
_entity_poly.pdbx_seq_one_letter_code
_entity_poly.pdbx_strand_id
1 'polypeptide(L)'
;MKDMSAHAFAYVLNSSLLSPEEQEEFEKFRKDYENKNKRQISREILRIKSRVSPEVIDQHIHNLDTLAQMKGFVTDETKANIEYVKRLLSQNTRVRSAGKPYPPQPQYVSGSSLLLWFLVLVAIW
;
A
#
# COMPACT_ATOMS: atom_id res chain seq x y z
N MET A 1 -12.74 -17.08 -7.19
CA MET A 1 -11.98 -15.81 -7.12
C MET A 1 -11.47 -15.46 -5.71
N LYS A 2 -11.98 -16.03 -4.61
CA LYS A 2 -11.59 -15.66 -3.24
C LYS A 2 -10.26 -16.24 -2.72
N ASP A 3 -9.79 -17.36 -3.26
CA ASP A 3 -8.63 -18.07 -2.66
C ASP A 3 -7.26 -17.61 -3.19
N MET A 4 -7.18 -17.16 -4.45
CA MET A 4 -5.91 -16.70 -5.03
C MET A 4 -5.48 -15.33 -4.47
N SER A 5 -6.43 -14.45 -4.12
CA SER A 5 -6.11 -13.15 -3.54
C SER A 5 -5.56 -13.30 -2.12
N ALA A 6 -6.10 -14.20 -1.30
CA ALA A 6 -5.64 -14.40 0.07
C ALA A 6 -4.18 -14.89 0.14
N HIS A 7 -3.78 -15.81 -0.74
CA HIS A 7 -2.39 -16.28 -0.81
C HIS A 7 -1.43 -15.25 -1.39
N ALA A 8 -1.83 -14.52 -2.45
CA ALA A 8 -1.03 -13.42 -2.97
C ALA A 8 -0.86 -12.31 -1.92
N PHE A 9 -1.94 -11.95 -1.24
CA PHE A 9 -1.96 -10.94 -0.19
C PHE A 9 -1.10 -11.37 1.02
N ALA A 10 -1.22 -12.62 1.48
CA ALA A 10 -0.38 -13.16 2.56
C ALA A 10 1.11 -13.28 2.19
N TYR A 11 1.42 -13.58 0.93
CA TYR A 11 2.79 -13.62 0.42
C TYR A 11 3.39 -12.22 0.33
N VAL A 12 2.64 -11.25 -0.17
CA VAL A 12 3.08 -9.86 -0.31
C VAL A 12 3.20 -9.16 1.05
N LEU A 13 2.32 -9.49 1.98
CA LEU A 13 2.41 -9.01 3.36
C LEU A 13 3.41 -9.79 4.18
N ASN A 14 3.89 -10.93 3.67
CA ASN A 14 4.67 -11.95 4.37
C ASN A 14 4.41 -11.86 5.87
N SER A 15 3.22 -12.27 6.32
CA SER A 15 2.72 -11.99 7.68
C SER A 15 3.70 -12.41 8.79
N SER A 16 4.61 -13.32 8.50
CA SER A 16 5.75 -13.75 9.32
C SER A 16 6.86 -12.70 9.52
N LEU A 17 6.89 -11.63 8.72
CA LEU A 17 7.80 -10.49 8.83
C LEU A 17 7.21 -9.33 9.62
N LEU A 18 5.90 -9.31 9.84
CA LEU A 18 5.26 -8.30 10.68
C LEU A 18 5.47 -8.64 12.15
N SER A 19 5.82 -7.63 12.95
CA SER A 19 5.82 -7.78 14.40
C SER A 19 4.40 -8.05 14.91
N PRO A 20 4.23 -8.61 16.12
CA PRO A 20 2.90 -8.79 16.71
C PRO A 20 2.07 -7.49 16.75
N GLU A 21 2.71 -6.35 17.01
CA GLU A 21 2.08 -5.03 17.01
C GLU A 21 1.59 -4.62 15.61
N GLU A 22 2.42 -4.84 14.58
CA GLU A 22 2.08 -4.55 13.19
C GLU A 22 0.94 -5.47 12.69
N GLN A 23 0.90 -6.72 13.13
CA GLN A 23 -0.22 -7.63 12.86
C GLN A 23 -1.52 -7.15 13.50
N GLU A 24 -1.48 -6.62 14.73
CA GLU A 24 -2.66 -6.06 15.38
C GLU A 24 -3.17 -4.81 14.65
N GLU A 25 -2.27 -3.90 14.23
CA GLU A 25 -2.63 -2.75 13.40
C GLU A 25 -3.23 -3.18 12.06
N PHE A 26 -2.65 -4.21 11.44
CA PHE A 26 -3.14 -4.77 10.20
C PHE A 26 -4.58 -5.28 10.32
N GLU A 27 -4.88 -5.99 11.40
CA GLU A 27 -6.22 -6.49 11.70
C GLU A 27 -7.23 -5.36 11.93
N LYS A 28 -6.80 -4.25 12.54
CA LYS A 28 -7.62 -3.03 12.67
C LYS A 28 -7.92 -2.42 11.30
N PHE A 29 -6.90 -2.30 10.43
CA PHE A 29 -7.11 -1.80 9.07
C PHE A 29 -8.04 -2.69 8.25
N ARG A 30 -7.94 -4.01 8.39
CA ARG A 30 -8.87 -4.91 7.69
C ARG A 30 -10.33 -4.61 8.06
N LYS A 31 -10.63 -4.48 9.35
CA LYS A 31 -11.97 -4.13 9.84
C LYS A 31 -12.44 -2.75 9.37
N ASP A 32 -11.55 -1.76 9.36
CA ASP A 32 -11.90 -0.39 9.00
C ASP A 32 -12.19 -0.23 7.49
N TYR A 33 -11.64 -1.11 6.65
CA TYR A 33 -11.67 -0.95 5.19
C TYR A 33 -12.35 -2.11 4.44
N GLU A 34 -12.77 -3.20 5.10
CA GLU A 34 -13.43 -4.36 4.47
C GLU A 34 -14.66 -4.00 3.62
N ASN A 35 -15.40 -2.96 4.01
CA ASN A 35 -16.65 -2.54 3.37
C ASN A 35 -16.50 -1.32 2.46
N LYS A 36 -15.26 -0.84 2.23
CA LYS A 36 -15.01 0.34 1.39
C LYS A 36 -14.87 -0.06 -0.08
N ASN A 37 -15.51 0.71 -0.96
CA ASN A 37 -15.38 0.52 -2.40
C ASN A 37 -14.06 1.10 -2.95
N LYS A 38 -13.69 0.71 -4.18
CA LYS A 38 -12.45 1.13 -4.86
C LYS A 38 -12.24 2.66 -4.85
N ARG A 39 -13.30 3.46 -5.04
CA ARG A 39 -13.22 4.93 -5.00
C ARG A 39 -12.92 5.48 -3.60
N GLN A 40 -13.43 4.83 -2.55
CA GLN A 40 -13.09 5.17 -1.17
C GLN A 40 -11.62 4.80 -0.89
N ILE A 41 -11.16 3.63 -1.31
CA ILE A 41 -9.75 3.21 -1.15
C ILE A 41 -8.79 4.18 -1.87
N SER A 42 -9.05 4.52 -3.13
CA SER A 42 -8.18 5.46 -3.87
C SER A 42 -8.09 6.85 -3.21
N ARG A 43 -9.20 7.35 -2.63
CA ARG A 43 -9.19 8.62 -1.89
C ARG A 43 -8.34 8.53 -0.62
N GLU A 44 -8.41 7.41 0.08
CA GLU A 44 -7.62 7.17 1.29
C GLU A 44 -6.12 7.03 0.97
N ILE A 45 -5.77 6.35 -0.13
CA ILE A 45 -4.39 6.31 -0.63
C ILE A 45 -3.86 7.73 -0.83
N LEU A 46 -4.59 8.60 -1.55
CA LEU A 46 -4.16 9.98 -1.78
C LEU A 46 -4.03 10.79 -0.47
N ARG A 47 -4.92 10.56 0.49
CA ARG A 47 -4.88 11.22 1.80
C ARG A 47 -3.66 10.79 2.62
N ILE A 48 -3.43 9.48 2.76
CA ILE A 48 -2.33 8.95 3.57
C ILE A 48 -0.97 9.19 2.91
N LYS A 49 -0.90 9.12 1.57
CA LYS A 49 0.29 9.49 0.80
C LYS A 49 0.85 10.86 1.19
N SER A 50 -0.02 11.84 1.45
CA SER A 50 0.41 13.19 1.88
C SER A 50 1.07 13.26 3.26
N ARG A 51 1.06 12.15 4.01
CA ARG A 51 1.57 12.03 5.38
C ARG A 51 2.82 11.15 5.49
N VAL A 52 3.22 10.52 4.39
CA VAL A 52 4.45 9.71 4.32
C VAL A 52 5.52 10.48 3.54
N SER A 53 6.78 10.13 3.78
CA SER A 53 7.88 10.78 3.06
C SER A 53 7.94 10.31 1.59
N PRO A 54 8.52 11.12 0.69
CA PRO A 54 8.74 10.72 -0.71
C PRO A 54 9.51 9.40 -0.83
N GLU A 55 10.50 9.15 0.02
CA GLU A 55 11.32 7.93 0.00
C GLU A 55 10.48 6.68 0.29
N VAL A 56 9.50 6.77 1.18
CA VAL A 56 8.56 5.68 1.46
C VAL A 56 7.64 5.43 0.25
N ILE A 57 7.19 6.49 -0.41
CA ILE A 57 6.37 6.38 -1.63
C ILE A 57 7.17 5.68 -2.73
N ASP A 58 8.42 6.10 -2.96
CA ASP A 58 9.31 5.51 -3.95
C ASP A 58 9.61 4.04 -3.64
N GLN A 59 9.82 3.71 -2.36
CA GLN A 59 9.98 2.32 -1.93
C GLN A 59 8.75 1.47 -2.23
N HIS A 60 7.53 1.98 -1.99
CA HIS A 60 6.31 1.26 -2.34
C HIS A 60 6.16 1.09 -3.85
N ILE A 61 6.49 2.10 -4.66
CA ILE A 61 6.49 1.99 -6.13
C ILE A 61 7.47 0.91 -6.58
N HIS A 62 8.68 0.87 -6.03
CA HIS A 62 9.67 -0.15 -6.35
C HIS A 62 9.22 -1.57 -5.96
N ASN A 63 8.58 -1.71 -4.79
CA ASN A 63 7.98 -2.97 -4.38
C ASN A 63 6.89 -3.40 -5.37
N LEU A 64 6.04 -2.47 -5.83
CA LEU A 64 5.02 -2.75 -6.84
C LEU A 64 5.60 -3.19 -8.19
N ASP A 65 6.70 -2.59 -8.63
CA ASP A 65 7.42 -3.01 -9.84
C ASP A 65 7.95 -4.44 -9.70
N THR A 66 8.48 -4.78 -8.54
CA THR A 66 8.95 -6.14 -8.23
C THR A 66 7.79 -7.14 -8.26
N LEU A 67 6.65 -6.79 -7.65
CA LEU A 67 5.45 -7.61 -7.67
C LEU A 67 4.94 -7.85 -9.08
N ALA A 68 4.86 -6.82 -9.92
CA ALA A 68 4.37 -6.93 -11.30
C ALA A 68 5.18 -7.92 -12.17
N GLN A 69 6.45 -8.16 -11.81
CA GLN A 69 7.34 -9.09 -12.50
C GLN A 69 7.23 -10.54 -12.01
N MET A 70 6.54 -10.79 -10.89
CA MET A 70 6.39 -12.13 -10.33
C MET A 70 5.46 -13.00 -11.20
N LYS A 71 6.03 -14.06 -11.79
CA LYS A 71 5.29 -15.01 -12.60
C LYS A 71 4.43 -15.93 -11.70
N GLY A 72 3.20 -16.20 -12.13
CA GLY A 72 2.30 -17.18 -11.47
C GLY A 72 1.32 -16.61 -10.45
N PHE A 73 1.53 -15.37 -9.96
CA PHE A 73 0.63 -14.72 -8.99
C PHE A 73 -0.06 -13.47 -9.53
N VAL A 74 0.44 -12.90 -10.62
CA VAL A 74 -0.04 -11.64 -11.17
C VAL A 74 -0.76 -11.89 -12.50
N THR A 75 -2.07 -11.69 -12.50
CA THR A 75 -2.89 -11.69 -13.72
C THR A 75 -2.77 -10.36 -14.46
N ASP A 76 -3.23 -10.29 -15.71
CA ASP A 76 -3.25 -9.01 -16.44
C ASP A 76 -4.13 -7.95 -15.74
N GLU A 77 -5.19 -8.38 -15.06
CA GLU A 77 -6.00 -7.51 -14.19
C GLU A 77 -5.18 -6.97 -13.01
N THR A 78 -4.42 -7.84 -12.33
CA THR A 78 -3.54 -7.42 -11.24
C THR A 78 -2.47 -6.44 -11.72
N LYS A 79 -1.88 -6.66 -12.91
CA LYS A 79 -0.93 -5.70 -13.51
C LYS A 79 -1.58 -4.35 -13.79
N ALA A 80 -2.80 -4.34 -14.33
CA ALA A 80 -3.53 -3.11 -14.59
C ALA A 80 -3.83 -2.35 -13.30
N ASN A 81 -4.20 -3.05 -12.22
CA ASN A 81 -4.44 -2.43 -10.92
C ASN A 81 -3.13 -1.91 -10.30
N ILE A 82 -2.02 -2.65 -10.41
CA ILE A 82 -0.69 -2.18 -9.96
C ILE A 82 -0.30 -0.88 -10.69
N GLU A 83 -0.44 -0.83 -12.01
CA GLU A 83 -0.17 0.37 -12.80
C GLU A 83 -1.06 1.55 -12.42
N TYR A 84 -2.35 1.30 -12.15
CA TYR A 84 -3.27 2.33 -11.65
C TYR A 84 -2.80 2.89 -10.30
N VAL A 85 -2.43 2.03 -9.36
CA VAL A 85 -1.97 2.46 -8.03
C VAL A 85 -0.62 3.19 -8.11
N LYS A 86 0.32 2.72 -8.94
CA LYS A 86 1.58 3.44 -9.20
C LYS A 86 1.30 4.87 -9.68
N ARG A 87 0.36 5.05 -10.61
CA ARG A 87 -0.03 6.41 -11.06
C ARG A 87 -0.58 7.26 -9.91
N LEU A 88 -1.40 6.70 -9.01
CA LEU A 88 -1.87 7.43 -7.81
C LEU A 88 -0.70 7.83 -6.90
N LEU A 89 0.28 6.95 -6.71
CA LEU A 89 1.48 7.20 -5.91
C LEU A 89 2.46 8.16 -6.60
N SER A 90 2.51 8.24 -7.92
CA SER A 90 3.38 9.18 -8.64
C SER A 90 2.72 10.53 -8.92
N GLN A 91 1.39 10.66 -8.77
CA GLN A 91 0.71 11.94 -8.95
C GLN A 91 1.22 12.98 -7.95
N ASN A 92 1.79 14.08 -8.43
CA ASN A 92 2.09 15.22 -7.58
C ASN A 92 0.78 15.89 -7.14
N THR A 93 0.17 15.34 -6.09
CA THR A 93 -0.88 16.04 -5.36
C THR A 93 -0.18 17.21 -4.70
N ARG A 94 -0.31 18.42 -5.28
CA ARG A 94 0.07 19.68 -4.60
C ARG A 94 -0.86 19.87 -3.39
N VAL A 95 -0.74 19.01 -2.39
CA VAL A 95 -1.31 19.25 -1.07
C VAL A 95 -0.37 20.27 -0.46
N ARG A 96 -0.86 21.50 -0.29
CA ARG A 96 -0.23 22.55 0.50
C ARG A 96 -0.05 22.04 1.94
N SER A 97 0.99 21.27 2.21
CA SER A 97 1.43 20.95 3.57
C SER A 97 2.71 21.72 3.82
N ALA A 98 2.56 22.87 4.48
CA ALA A 98 3.64 23.47 5.23
C ALA A 98 4.02 22.49 6.35
N GLY A 99 5.16 21.83 6.22
CA GLY A 99 5.65 20.89 7.23
C GLY A 99 7.06 20.45 6.87
N LYS A 100 8.00 20.72 7.77
CA LYS A 100 9.44 20.42 7.67
C LYS A 100 9.71 19.01 7.12
N PRO A 101 10.80 18.82 6.34
CA PRO A 101 11.27 17.50 5.97
C PRO A 101 11.63 16.70 7.24
N TYR A 102 11.03 15.52 7.39
CA TYR A 102 11.35 14.58 8.45
C TYR A 102 12.63 13.81 8.05
N PRO A 103 13.58 13.56 8.98
CA PRO A 103 14.82 12.86 8.66
C PRO A 103 14.58 11.41 8.21
N PRO A 104 15.50 10.82 7.42
CA PRO A 104 15.38 9.45 6.94
C PRO A 104 15.39 8.49 8.14
N GLN A 105 14.25 7.86 8.38
CA GLN A 105 14.11 6.80 9.39
C GLN A 105 13.95 5.44 8.67
N PRO A 106 14.40 4.34 9.29
CA PRO A 106 14.50 3.03 8.65
C PRO A 106 13.12 2.46 8.27
N GLN A 107 13.02 2.01 7.02
CA GLN A 107 12.07 1.12 6.31
C GLN A 107 10.60 0.91 6.73
N TYR A 108 10.15 1.20 7.96
CA TYR A 108 8.74 1.21 8.36
C TYR A 108 8.54 2.26 9.45
N VAL A 109 8.36 3.51 9.03
CA VAL A 109 8.24 4.65 9.95
C VAL A 109 6.78 5.03 10.01
N SER A 110 6.18 4.83 11.19
CA SER A 110 4.82 5.26 11.55
C SER A 110 3.70 4.46 10.85
N GLY A 111 2.65 4.09 11.58
CA GLY A 111 1.50 3.33 11.08
C GLY A 111 0.82 3.92 9.83
N SER A 112 1.15 5.16 9.43
CA SER A 112 0.78 5.73 8.12
C SER A 112 1.45 5.03 6.94
N SER A 113 2.71 4.59 7.06
CA SER A 113 3.40 3.80 6.03
C SER A 113 2.78 2.41 5.89
N LEU A 114 2.51 1.74 7.02
CA LEU A 114 1.86 0.43 7.04
C LEU A 114 0.43 0.50 6.48
N LEU A 115 -0.33 1.53 6.88
CA LEU A 115 -1.66 1.80 6.34
C LEU A 115 -1.61 2.10 4.84
N LEU A 116 -0.64 2.89 4.36
CA LEU A 116 -0.51 3.16 2.94
C LEU A 116 -0.27 1.87 2.16
N TRP A 117 0.65 1.04 2.64
CA TRP A 117 0.92 -0.26 2.04
C TRP A 117 -0.33 -1.15 2.03
N PHE A 118 -1.03 -1.27 3.15
CA PHE A 118 -2.30 -1.99 3.22
C PHE A 118 -3.32 -1.51 2.17
N LEU A 119 -3.53 -0.21 2.06
CA LEU A 119 -4.48 0.36 1.09
C LEU A 119 -4.07 0.11 -0.36
N VAL A 120 -2.77 0.15 -0.64
CA VAL A 120 -2.20 -0.19 -1.95
C VAL A 120 -2.54 -1.63 -2.31
N LEU A 121 -2.37 -2.57 -1.38
CA LEU A 121 -2.69 -3.97 -1.61
C LEU A 121 -4.21 -4.17 -1.81
N VAL A 122 -5.05 -3.57 -0.98
CA VAL A 122 -6.53 -3.63 -1.13
C VAL A 122 -6.99 -3.03 -2.45
N ALA A 123 -6.27 -2.07 -3.03
CA ALA A 123 -6.62 -1.53 -4.35
C ALA A 123 -6.25 -2.48 -5.51
N ILE A 124 -5.34 -3.44 -5.27
CA ILE A 124 -4.83 -4.36 -6.28
C ILE A 124 -5.68 -5.64 -6.39
N TRP A 125 -6.10 -6.20 -5.26
CA TRP A 125 -6.89 -7.44 -5.16
C TRP A 125 -8.30 -7.19 -4.64
#